data_AF-A0A9D8X7A0-F1
#
_entry.id   AF-A0A9D8X7A0-F1
#
_cell.length_a   1.000
_cell.length_b   1.000
_cell.length_c   1.000
_cell.angle_alpha   90.00
_cell.angle_beta   90.00
_cell.angle_gamma   90.00
#
_symmetry.space_group_name_H-M   'P 1'
#
loop_
_entity.id
_entity.type
_entity.pdbx_description
1 polymer ?
#
loop_
_entity_poly.entity_id
_entity_poly.type
_entity_poly.pdbx_seq_one_letter_code
_entity_poly.pdbx_strand_id
1 'polypeptide(L)'
;MDNIEDYRIRIVTGQYQKAPLKQKKMIQKLFGEDAEYRYEIYFHWYNVLHELGHAIMMFNASARPHSAEEEQLVNNFAYAYWQHYGEQKKIKTLSFFVDETIRKFTIPSSGNEDYMDYAKRVWGTEELYSFNNYGWFQFSSVQAAITEAPNLEQALNRMCFAQLSPRKGETLEYEICEQMASQVVADAVRLMKDWGVLLPERNEIVFCDDVNCHMCQVENLHDGRVF
;
A
#
# COMPACT_ATOMS: atom_id res chain seq x y z
N MET A 1 -7.44 -10.15 21.67
CA MET A 1 -6.46 -10.66 20.68
C MET A 1 -5.56 -11.62 21.42
N ASP A 2 -5.16 -12.70 20.75
CA ASP A 2 -4.04 -13.53 21.18
C ASP A 2 -2.77 -12.65 21.32
N ASN A 3 -1.72 -13.17 21.94
CA ASN A 3 -0.49 -12.41 22.14
C ASN A 3 0.07 -11.98 20.77
N ILE A 4 0.32 -10.69 20.55
CA ILE A 4 0.75 -10.15 19.24
C ILE A 4 2.06 -10.79 18.75
N GLU A 5 2.87 -11.27 19.69
CA GLU A 5 4.12 -11.99 19.43
C GLU A 5 3.91 -13.38 18.78
N ASP A 6 2.68 -13.89 18.82
CA ASP A 6 2.31 -15.16 18.20
C ASP A 6 1.99 -14.98 16.71
N TYR A 7 2.15 -13.79 16.15
CA TYR A 7 1.87 -13.50 14.75
C TYR A 7 3.14 -13.16 13.97
N ARG A 8 3.09 -13.40 12.64
CA ARG A 8 4.04 -12.82 11.69
C ARG A 8 3.31 -12.10 10.56
N ILE A 9 3.86 -10.98 10.11
CA ILE A 9 3.41 -10.27 8.92
C ILE A 9 4.27 -10.73 7.74
N ARG A 10 3.64 -11.10 6.62
CA ARG A 10 4.31 -11.35 5.34
C ARG A 10 3.72 -10.40 4.31
N ILE A 11 4.55 -9.54 3.73
CA ILE A 11 4.14 -8.71 2.61
C ILE A 11 4.65 -9.38 1.34
N VAL A 12 3.72 -9.90 0.54
CA VAL A 12 4.02 -10.52 -0.74
C VAL A 12 4.02 -9.43 -1.80
N THR A 13 5.06 -9.37 -2.62
CA THR A 13 5.15 -8.38 -3.71
C THR A 13 5.81 -8.97 -4.95
N GLY A 14 5.29 -8.64 -6.13
CA GLY A 14 5.81 -9.10 -7.41
C GLY A 14 7.15 -8.48 -7.79
N GLN A 15 7.99 -9.20 -8.54
CA GLN A 15 9.27 -8.69 -9.05
C GLN A 15 9.21 -8.47 -10.56
N TYR A 16 9.35 -7.21 -10.97
CA TYR A 16 9.35 -6.86 -12.40
C TYR A 16 10.39 -7.65 -13.19
N GLN A 17 11.61 -7.82 -12.65
CA GLN A 17 12.74 -8.45 -13.35
C GLN A 17 12.49 -9.93 -13.62
N LYS A 18 11.77 -10.63 -12.73
CA LYS A 18 11.46 -12.06 -12.87
C LYS A 18 10.12 -12.34 -13.57
N ALA A 19 9.32 -11.30 -13.79
CA ALA A 19 8.00 -11.45 -14.35
C ALA A 19 7.98 -12.04 -15.77
N PRO A 20 6.95 -12.83 -16.12
CA PRO A 20 6.69 -13.24 -17.49
C PRO A 20 6.62 -12.06 -18.46
N LEU A 21 7.11 -12.26 -19.69
CA LEU A 21 7.16 -11.20 -20.70
C LEU A 21 5.80 -10.53 -20.97
N LYS A 22 4.70 -11.28 -20.91
CA LYS A 22 3.34 -10.74 -21.08
C LYS A 22 3.01 -9.70 -20.00
N GLN A 23 3.40 -9.98 -18.76
CA GLN A 23 3.17 -9.09 -17.63
C GLN A 23 4.10 -7.86 -17.69
N LYS A 24 5.38 -8.04 -18.04
CA LYS A 24 6.30 -6.91 -18.30
C LYS A 24 5.73 -5.94 -19.34
N LYS A 25 5.21 -6.46 -20.46
CA LYS A 25 4.58 -5.64 -21.51
C LYS A 25 3.34 -4.89 -21.03
N MET A 26 2.57 -5.48 -20.11
CA MET A 26 1.42 -4.82 -19.51
C MET A 26 1.87 -3.67 -18.61
N ILE A 27 2.85 -3.90 -17.72
CA ILE A 27 3.44 -2.85 -16.88
C ILE A 27 4.08 -1.75 -17.74
N GLN A 28 4.77 -2.09 -18.83
CA GLN A 28 5.32 -1.10 -19.77
C GLN A 28 4.24 -0.22 -20.43
N LYS A 29 3.08 -0.79 -20.79
CA LYS A 29 1.95 0.01 -21.29
C LYS A 29 1.43 0.95 -20.21
N LEU A 30 1.36 0.47 -18.98
CA LEU A 30 0.86 1.22 -17.84
C LEU A 30 1.81 2.36 -17.43
N PHE A 31 3.10 2.08 -17.26
CA PHE A 31 4.08 3.02 -16.72
C PHE A 31 4.97 3.74 -17.76
N GLY A 32 5.08 3.26 -19.00
CA GLY A 32 5.85 3.93 -20.06
C GLY A 32 7.33 3.55 -20.13
N GLU A 33 8.17 4.46 -20.62
CA GLU A 33 9.60 4.19 -20.94
C GLU A 33 10.44 3.78 -19.71
N ASP A 34 10.10 4.27 -18.52
CA ASP A 34 10.76 3.95 -17.24
C ASP A 34 9.98 2.94 -16.39
N ALA A 35 9.33 1.97 -17.03
CA ALA A 35 8.39 1.06 -16.37
C ALA A 35 8.97 0.35 -15.15
N GLU A 36 10.22 -0.12 -15.23
CA GLU A 36 10.90 -0.79 -14.12
C GLU A 36 11.13 0.14 -12.94
N TYR A 37 11.70 1.33 -13.18
CA TYR A 37 11.93 2.33 -12.15
C TYR A 37 10.61 2.80 -11.48
N ARG A 38 9.57 3.05 -12.28
CA ARG A 38 8.24 3.42 -11.78
C ARG A 38 7.59 2.27 -11.00
N TYR A 39 7.82 1.03 -11.44
CA TYR A 39 7.39 -0.17 -10.71
C TYR A 39 8.05 -0.25 -9.34
N GLU A 40 9.36 -0.05 -9.24
CA GLU A 40 10.09 -0.04 -7.96
C GLU A 40 9.55 1.05 -7.02
N ILE A 41 9.34 2.28 -7.52
CA ILE A 41 8.77 3.36 -6.71
C ILE A 41 7.35 3.03 -6.25
N TYR A 42 6.49 2.54 -7.15
CA TYR A 42 5.11 2.26 -6.81
C TYR A 42 4.99 1.04 -5.89
N PHE A 43 5.55 -0.11 -6.28
CA PHE A 43 5.27 -1.38 -5.61
C PHE A 43 6.25 -1.76 -4.50
N HIS A 44 7.51 -1.30 -4.56
CA HIS A 44 8.54 -1.66 -3.57
C HIS A 44 8.88 -0.53 -2.59
N TRP A 45 8.49 0.71 -2.89
CA TRP A 45 8.65 1.85 -1.98
C TRP A 45 7.31 2.32 -1.42
N TYR A 46 6.32 2.63 -2.26
CA TYR A 46 5.01 3.10 -1.81
C TYR A 46 4.09 1.97 -1.30
N ASN A 47 3.81 0.97 -2.14
CA ASN A 47 2.77 -0.03 -1.91
C ASN A 47 3.10 -0.96 -0.75
N VAL A 48 4.37 -1.24 -0.45
CA VAL A 48 4.73 -2.03 0.74
C VAL A 48 4.26 -1.38 2.04
N LEU A 49 4.15 -0.04 2.10
CA LEU A 49 3.54 0.64 3.24
C LEU A 49 2.01 0.57 3.22
N HIS A 50 1.40 0.58 2.04
CA HIS A 50 -0.02 0.29 1.89
C HIS A 50 -0.34 -1.10 2.48
N GLU A 51 0.44 -2.12 2.10
CA GLU A 51 0.27 -3.48 2.63
C GLU A 51 0.50 -3.55 4.15
N LEU A 52 1.52 -2.85 4.66
CA LEU A 52 1.73 -2.73 6.10
C LEU A 52 0.54 -2.05 6.79
N GLY A 53 -0.12 -1.10 6.12
CA GLY A 53 -1.33 -0.43 6.61
C GLY A 53 -2.47 -1.41 6.92
N HIS A 54 -2.66 -2.46 6.12
CA HIS A 54 -3.65 -3.49 6.41
C HIS A 54 -3.35 -4.23 7.71
N ALA A 55 -2.08 -4.56 7.96
CA ALA A 55 -1.64 -5.16 9.22
C ALA A 55 -1.83 -4.20 10.40
N ILE A 56 -1.48 -2.92 10.24
CA ILE A 56 -1.72 -1.90 11.28
C ILE A 56 -3.19 -1.87 11.66
N MET A 57 -4.11 -1.83 10.68
CA MET A 57 -5.54 -1.86 10.98
C MET A 57 -5.97 -3.17 11.63
N MET A 58 -5.38 -4.32 11.26
CA MET A 58 -5.77 -5.61 11.84
C MET A 58 -5.50 -5.67 13.35
N PHE A 59 -4.37 -5.12 13.80
CA PHE A 59 -3.98 -5.15 15.21
C PHE A 59 -4.47 -3.95 16.04
N ASN A 60 -4.89 -2.86 15.40
CA ASN A 60 -5.15 -1.60 16.10
C ASN A 60 -6.56 -1.02 15.88
N ALA A 61 -7.31 -1.47 14.88
CA ALA A 61 -8.68 -1.00 14.65
C ALA A 61 -9.67 -1.76 15.55
N SER A 62 -10.61 -1.04 16.16
CA SER A 62 -11.69 -1.66 16.96
C SER A 62 -12.79 -2.25 16.09
N ALA A 63 -12.94 -1.75 14.86
CA ALA A 63 -13.85 -2.25 13.85
C ALA A 63 -13.23 -2.04 12.46
N ARG A 64 -13.51 -2.97 11.54
CA ARG A 64 -13.08 -2.86 10.15
C ARG A 64 -14.15 -2.12 9.34
N PRO A 65 -13.77 -1.09 8.56
CA PRO A 65 -14.69 -0.40 7.67
C PRO A 65 -15.03 -1.31 6.49
N HIS A 66 -15.82 -0.79 5.53
CA HIS A 66 -15.98 -1.49 4.27
C HIS A 66 -14.61 -1.64 3.58
N SER A 67 -14.33 -2.77 2.94
CA SER A 67 -13.01 -3.04 2.36
C SER A 67 -12.53 -1.95 1.39
N ALA A 68 -13.41 -1.43 0.51
CA ALA A 68 -13.06 -0.26 -0.32
C ALA A 68 -12.60 0.99 0.48
N GLU A 69 -13.19 1.24 1.64
CA GLU A 69 -12.78 2.36 2.51
C GLU A 69 -11.46 2.05 3.20
N GLU A 70 -11.24 0.78 3.56
CA GLU A 70 -9.98 0.31 4.12
C GLU A 70 -8.82 0.58 3.17
N GLU A 71 -8.96 0.25 1.88
CA GLU A 71 -7.98 0.55 0.83
C GLU A 71 -7.64 2.04 0.77
N GLN A 72 -8.64 2.92 0.92
CA GLN A 72 -8.38 4.36 0.97
C GLN A 72 -7.65 4.77 2.24
N LEU A 73 -8.00 4.20 3.39
CA LEU A 73 -7.35 4.51 4.67
C LEU A 73 -5.88 4.10 4.66
N VAL A 74 -5.56 2.91 4.14
CA VAL A 74 -4.17 2.45 4.05
C VAL A 74 -3.37 3.24 3.01
N ASN A 75 -3.99 3.69 1.91
CA ASN A 75 -3.35 4.60 0.95
C ASN A 75 -3.08 5.98 1.55
N ASN A 76 -4.02 6.51 2.34
CA ASN A 76 -3.84 7.74 3.10
C ASN A 76 -2.66 7.62 4.07
N PHE A 77 -2.53 6.50 4.76
CA PHE A 77 -1.37 6.22 5.61
C PHE A 77 -0.07 6.12 4.84
N ALA A 78 -0.01 5.32 3.78
CA ALA A 78 1.21 5.15 3.00
C ALA A 78 1.72 6.50 2.46
N TYR A 79 0.81 7.34 1.95
CA TYR A 79 1.18 8.67 1.49
C TYR A 79 1.60 9.59 2.64
N ALA A 80 0.85 9.62 3.75
CA ALA A 80 1.16 10.45 4.90
C ALA A 80 2.49 10.06 5.58
N TYR A 81 2.79 8.77 5.61
CA TYR A 81 4.08 8.25 6.07
C TYR A 81 5.20 8.81 5.22
N TRP A 82 5.09 8.73 3.90
CA TRP A 82 6.13 9.26 3.02
C TRP A 82 6.20 10.78 3.03
N GLN A 83 5.09 11.50 3.23
CA GLN A 83 5.14 12.94 3.48
C GLN A 83 5.94 13.28 4.75
N HIS A 84 5.88 12.42 5.77
CA HIS A 84 6.56 12.63 7.04
C HIS A 84 8.03 12.19 7.03
N TYR A 85 8.35 11.05 6.40
CA TYR A 85 9.65 10.39 6.44
C TYR A 85 10.39 10.32 5.10
N GLY A 86 9.71 10.59 3.98
CA GLY A 86 10.21 10.28 2.65
C GLY A 86 10.97 11.40 1.95
N GLU A 87 11.78 10.99 0.97
CA GLU A 87 12.42 11.90 0.03
C GLU A 87 11.39 12.63 -0.85
N GLN A 88 11.35 13.96 -0.75
CA GLN A 88 10.45 14.81 -1.53
C GLN A 88 10.55 14.59 -3.05
N LYS A 89 11.74 14.21 -3.54
CA LYS A 89 11.94 13.87 -4.96
C LYS A 89 11.12 12.64 -5.37
N LYS A 90 11.17 11.54 -4.60
CA LYS A 90 10.40 10.32 -4.90
C LYS A 90 8.91 10.52 -4.74
N ILE A 91 8.47 11.31 -3.75
CA ILE A 91 7.05 11.66 -3.59
C ILE A 91 6.54 12.40 -4.82
N LYS A 92 7.28 13.41 -5.31
CA LYS A 92 6.92 14.11 -6.55
C LYS A 92 6.89 13.19 -7.76
N THR A 93 7.86 12.27 -7.87
CA THR A 93 7.87 11.26 -8.93
C THR A 93 6.63 10.38 -8.87
N LEU A 94 6.28 9.87 -7.68
CA LEU A 94 5.06 9.08 -7.45
C LEU A 94 3.82 9.85 -7.90
N SER A 95 3.63 11.08 -7.40
CA SER A 95 2.47 11.90 -7.76
C SER A 95 2.37 12.13 -9.27
N PHE A 96 3.50 12.42 -9.92
CA PHE A 96 3.55 12.65 -11.36
C PHE A 96 3.08 11.41 -12.15
N PHE A 97 3.65 10.24 -11.90
CA PHE A 97 3.29 9.07 -12.72
C PHE A 97 1.94 8.48 -12.32
N VAL A 98 1.45 8.66 -11.09
CA VAL A 98 0.09 8.25 -10.71
C VAL A 98 -0.93 9.03 -11.54
N ASP A 99 -0.76 10.35 -11.67
CA ASP A 99 -1.61 11.21 -12.51
C ASP A 99 -1.56 10.86 -14.00
N GLU A 100 -0.41 10.44 -14.51
CA GLU A 100 -0.29 9.93 -15.89
C GLU A 100 -0.96 8.56 -16.04
N THR A 101 -0.81 7.68 -15.05
CA THR A 101 -1.24 6.28 -15.11
C THR A 101 -2.76 6.16 -15.01
N ILE A 102 -3.39 6.92 -14.10
CA ILE A 102 -4.85 6.88 -13.91
C ILE A 102 -5.62 7.20 -15.20
N ARG A 103 -5.10 8.11 -16.03
CA ARG A 103 -5.70 8.52 -17.32
C ARG A 103 -5.68 7.43 -18.39
N LYS A 104 -4.94 6.34 -18.18
CA LYS A 104 -4.86 5.20 -19.11
C LYS A 104 -5.96 4.17 -18.85
N PHE A 105 -6.62 4.24 -17.70
CA PHE A 105 -7.74 3.35 -17.39
C PHE A 105 -9.03 3.87 -18.02
N THR A 106 -9.89 2.94 -18.44
CA THR A 106 -11.27 3.26 -18.77
C THR A 106 -12.07 3.39 -17.48
N ILE A 107 -12.77 4.50 -17.29
CA ILE A 107 -13.64 4.70 -16.13
C ILE A 107 -14.79 3.68 -16.22
N PRO A 108 -14.92 2.75 -15.25
CA PRO A 108 -15.92 1.69 -15.31
C PRO A 108 -17.29 2.13 -14.79
N SER A 109 -17.36 3.25 -14.06
CA SER A 109 -18.62 3.78 -13.54
C SER A 109 -19.43 4.50 -14.62
N SER A 110 -20.76 4.47 -14.47
CA SER A 110 -21.67 5.21 -15.34
C SER A 110 -22.08 6.54 -14.71
N GLY A 111 -22.11 7.62 -15.50
CA GLY A 111 -22.58 8.93 -15.03
C GLY A 111 -21.54 9.65 -14.16
N ASN A 112 -21.96 10.14 -12.98
CA ASN A 112 -21.15 10.94 -12.05
C ASN A 112 -20.74 10.14 -10.79
N GLU A 113 -20.84 8.82 -10.81
CA GLU A 113 -20.42 7.96 -9.68
C GLU A 113 -18.89 8.02 -9.52
N ASP A 114 -18.43 8.37 -8.32
CA ASP A 114 -17.01 8.42 -8.00
C ASP A 114 -16.42 7.01 -7.77
N TYR A 115 -15.09 6.95 -7.67
CA TYR A 115 -14.35 5.68 -7.57
C TYR A 115 -14.68 4.88 -6.29
N MET A 116 -15.04 5.56 -5.20
CA MET A 116 -15.32 4.95 -3.92
C MET A 116 -16.73 4.34 -3.91
N ASP A 117 -17.72 5.09 -4.40
CA ASP A 117 -19.09 4.61 -4.54
C ASP A 117 -19.16 3.42 -5.51
N TYR A 118 -18.43 3.52 -6.64
CA TYR A 118 -18.26 2.41 -7.58
C TYR A 118 -17.70 1.16 -6.87
N ALA A 119 -16.56 1.29 -6.20
CA ALA A 119 -15.89 0.16 -5.56
C ALA A 119 -16.74 -0.48 -4.45
N LYS A 120 -17.45 0.30 -3.64
CA LYS A 120 -18.38 -0.23 -2.63
C LYS A 120 -19.50 -1.05 -3.25
N ARG A 121 -20.07 -0.57 -4.36
CA ARG A 121 -21.18 -1.24 -5.05
C ARG A 121 -20.78 -2.58 -5.66
N VAL A 122 -19.58 -2.67 -6.24
CA VAL A 122 -19.12 -3.86 -6.98
C VAL A 122 -18.13 -4.72 -6.20
N TRP A 123 -17.91 -4.42 -4.91
CA TRP A 123 -16.96 -5.16 -4.09
C TRP A 123 -17.30 -6.64 -4.02
N GLY A 124 -16.30 -7.51 -4.13
CA GLY A 124 -16.48 -8.96 -4.11
C GLY A 124 -17.11 -9.55 -5.38
N THR A 125 -17.30 -8.75 -6.44
CA THR A 125 -17.81 -9.22 -7.74
C THR A 125 -16.71 -9.33 -8.78
N GLU A 126 -16.90 -10.18 -9.80
CA GLU A 126 -15.96 -10.31 -10.92
C GLU A 126 -15.76 -8.99 -11.70
N GLU A 127 -16.74 -8.07 -11.64
CA GLU A 127 -16.66 -6.75 -12.27
C GLU A 127 -15.49 -5.92 -11.73
N LEU A 128 -15.26 -5.96 -10.41
CA LEU A 128 -14.16 -5.21 -9.80
C LEU A 128 -12.80 -5.80 -10.18
N TYR A 129 -12.65 -7.12 -10.14
CA TYR A 129 -11.35 -7.82 -10.23
C TYR A 129 -10.75 -7.93 -11.64
N SER A 130 -11.15 -7.07 -12.56
CA SER A 130 -10.42 -6.90 -13.81
C SER A 130 -9.23 -5.95 -13.62
N PHE A 131 -8.17 -6.13 -14.42
CA PHE A 131 -7.00 -5.23 -14.40
C PHE A 131 -7.41 -3.75 -14.58
N ASN A 132 -8.40 -3.49 -15.44
CA ASN A 132 -8.85 -2.12 -15.68
C ASN A 132 -9.58 -1.54 -14.46
N ASN A 133 -10.58 -2.27 -13.93
CA ASN A 133 -11.48 -1.70 -12.94
C ASN A 133 -10.83 -1.60 -11.56
N TYR A 134 -10.12 -2.65 -11.13
CA TYR A 134 -9.37 -2.63 -9.89
C TYR A 134 -8.19 -1.64 -9.98
N GLY A 135 -7.48 -1.63 -11.11
CA GLY A 135 -6.39 -0.68 -11.34
C GLY A 135 -6.89 0.77 -11.31
N TRP A 136 -8.02 1.08 -11.95
CA TRP A 136 -8.63 2.40 -11.86
C TRP A 136 -8.96 2.80 -10.42
N PHE A 137 -9.60 1.91 -9.65
CA PHE A 137 -9.93 2.14 -8.25
C PHE A 137 -8.66 2.38 -7.39
N GLN A 138 -7.63 1.53 -7.54
CA GLN A 138 -6.39 1.64 -6.78
C GLN A 138 -5.65 2.95 -7.08
N PHE A 139 -5.45 3.30 -8.36
CA PHE A 139 -4.79 4.55 -8.73
C PHE A 139 -5.62 5.79 -8.37
N SER A 140 -6.97 5.70 -8.42
CA SER A 140 -7.85 6.76 -7.93
C SER A 140 -7.68 6.97 -6.42
N SER A 141 -7.57 5.89 -5.66
CA SER A 141 -7.37 5.95 -4.20
C SER A 141 -6.03 6.59 -3.82
N VAL A 142 -4.95 6.26 -4.56
CA VAL A 142 -3.64 6.90 -4.40
C VAL A 142 -3.69 8.38 -4.79
N GLN A 143 -4.34 8.73 -5.90
CA GLN A 143 -4.51 10.13 -6.31
C GLN A 143 -5.31 10.94 -5.27
N ALA A 144 -6.34 10.35 -4.68
CA ALA A 144 -7.10 10.97 -3.60
C ALA A 144 -6.24 11.19 -2.35
N ALA A 145 -5.41 10.21 -1.96
CA ALA A 145 -4.46 10.36 -0.85
C ALA A 145 -3.44 11.48 -1.08
N ILE A 146 -2.93 11.59 -2.32
CA ILE A 146 -2.03 12.69 -2.72
C ILE A 146 -2.73 14.05 -2.62
N THR A 147 -4.01 14.12 -3.02
CA THR A 147 -4.79 15.36 -3.08
C THR A 147 -5.24 15.82 -1.68
N GLU A 148 -5.73 14.90 -0.85
CA GLU A 148 -6.09 15.20 0.54
C GLU A 148 -4.87 15.58 1.37
N ALA A 149 -3.72 14.94 1.07
CA ALA A 149 -2.45 15.10 1.77
C ALA A 149 -2.59 15.11 3.32
N PRO A 150 -3.21 14.07 3.91
CA PRO A 150 -3.32 13.99 5.37
C PRO A 150 -1.92 13.93 5.98
N ASN A 151 -1.77 14.55 7.16
CA ASN A 151 -0.56 14.28 7.94
C ASN A 151 -0.64 12.89 8.60
N LEU A 152 0.53 12.35 8.98
CA LEU A 152 0.63 10.97 9.48
C LEU A 152 -0.22 10.72 10.73
N GLU A 153 -0.30 11.69 11.64
CA GLU A 153 -1.13 11.58 12.84
C GLU A 153 -2.62 11.50 12.49
N GLN A 154 -3.10 12.33 11.56
CA GLN A 154 -4.47 12.28 11.08
C GLN A 154 -4.79 10.96 10.38
N ALA A 155 -3.89 10.45 9.54
CA ALA A 155 -4.06 9.18 8.86
C ALA A 155 -4.14 8.01 9.85
N LEU A 156 -3.22 7.96 10.82
CA LEU A 156 -3.22 6.95 11.87
C LEU A 156 -4.47 7.03 12.75
N ASN A 157 -4.89 8.22 13.18
CA ASN A 157 -6.12 8.39 13.98
C ASN A 157 -7.39 7.92 13.24
N ARG A 158 -7.41 7.98 11.90
CA ARG A 158 -8.52 7.43 11.10
C ARG A 158 -8.46 5.91 10.96
N MET A 159 -7.27 5.31 11.05
CA MET A 159 -7.05 3.85 10.98
C MET A 159 -7.16 3.15 12.33
N CYS A 160 -6.73 3.81 13.41
CA CYS A 160 -6.61 3.22 14.73
C CYS A 160 -6.94 4.21 15.85
N PHE A 161 -7.37 3.68 16.99
CA PHE A 161 -7.60 4.45 18.23
C PHE A 161 -6.36 4.45 19.15
N ALA A 162 -5.17 4.51 18.57
CA ALA A 162 -3.94 4.43 19.33
C ALA A 162 -3.68 5.72 20.13
N GLN A 163 -3.09 5.59 21.31
CA GLN A 163 -2.46 6.72 22.00
C GLN A 163 -1.16 7.07 21.27
N LEU A 164 -1.29 7.80 20.16
CA LEU A 164 -0.15 8.17 19.33
C LEU A 164 0.79 9.11 20.11
N SER A 165 2.09 8.88 19.93
CA SER A 165 3.14 9.78 20.39
C SER A 165 3.91 10.34 19.20
N PRO A 166 3.43 11.42 18.55
CA PRO A 166 4.04 11.95 17.36
C PRO A 166 5.53 12.27 17.57
N ARG A 167 6.36 11.87 16.60
CA ARG A 167 7.79 12.16 16.60
C ARG A 167 8.12 13.21 15.55
N LYS A 168 9.27 13.87 15.72
CA LYS A 168 9.83 14.67 14.63
C LYS A 168 10.32 13.71 13.53
N GLY A 169 9.98 14.02 12.29
CA GLY A 169 10.39 13.23 11.14
C GLY A 169 11.90 13.27 10.95
N GLU A 170 12.48 12.12 10.62
CA GLU A 170 13.76 12.00 9.95
C GLU A 170 13.50 11.74 8.47
N THR A 171 14.37 12.21 7.58
CA THR A 171 14.26 11.84 6.16
C THR A 171 14.96 10.50 5.96
N LEU A 172 14.22 9.50 5.51
CA LEU A 172 14.70 8.19 5.12
C LEU A 172 14.96 8.18 3.61
N GLU A 173 16.18 7.82 3.25
CA GLU A 173 16.61 7.71 1.86
C GLU A 173 16.89 6.24 1.54
N TYR A 174 16.41 5.80 0.38
CA TYR A 174 16.58 4.41 -0.06
C TYR A 174 17.14 4.37 -1.47
N GLU A 175 18.15 3.54 -1.72
CA GLU A 175 18.52 3.24 -3.09
C GLU A 175 17.47 2.31 -3.71
N ILE A 176 17.22 2.47 -5.02
CA ILE A 176 16.35 1.53 -5.74
C ILE A 176 17.18 0.29 -6.03
N CYS A 177 16.96 -0.74 -5.22
CA CYS A 177 17.63 -2.03 -5.29
C CYS A 177 16.72 -3.14 -4.75
N GLU A 178 17.14 -4.40 -4.90
CA GLU A 178 16.38 -5.57 -4.46
C GLU A 178 16.12 -5.61 -2.93
N GLN A 179 16.90 -4.86 -2.13
CA GLN A 179 16.74 -4.78 -0.68
C GLN A 179 15.74 -3.69 -0.24
N MET A 180 15.35 -2.77 -1.14
CA MET A 180 14.58 -1.57 -0.79
C MET A 180 13.29 -1.90 -0.04
N ALA A 181 12.47 -2.81 -0.57
CA ALA A 181 11.20 -3.20 0.05
C ALA A 181 11.38 -3.69 1.49
N SER A 182 12.41 -4.51 1.74
CA SER A 182 12.70 -5.06 3.06
C SER A 182 13.18 -3.98 4.03
N GLN A 183 14.02 -3.04 3.58
CA GLN A 183 14.48 -1.93 4.39
C GLN A 183 13.33 -0.99 4.76
N VAL A 184 12.50 -0.62 3.77
CA VAL A 184 11.31 0.22 3.97
C VAL A 184 10.39 -0.36 5.04
N VAL A 185 10.05 -1.64 4.94
CA VAL A 185 9.14 -2.27 5.91
C VAL A 185 9.78 -2.40 7.28
N ALA A 186 11.05 -2.79 7.37
CA ALA A 186 11.75 -2.90 8.66
C ALA A 186 11.79 -1.56 9.40
N ASP A 187 12.14 -0.47 8.70
CA ASP A 187 12.16 0.87 9.27
C ASP A 187 10.76 1.34 9.65
N ALA A 188 9.77 1.11 8.79
CA ALA A 188 8.39 1.49 9.07
C ALA A 188 7.80 0.77 10.28
N VAL A 189 8.06 -0.53 10.44
CA VAL A 189 7.63 -1.29 11.63
C VAL A 189 8.26 -0.69 12.89
N ARG A 190 9.58 -0.43 12.88
CA ARG A 190 10.28 0.21 14.00
C ARG A 190 9.65 1.56 14.34
N LEU A 191 9.51 2.43 13.35
CA LEU A 191 9.00 3.79 13.54
C LEU A 191 7.54 3.79 14.00
N MET A 192 6.68 2.91 13.45
CA MET A 192 5.29 2.84 13.87
C MET A 192 5.15 2.34 15.32
N LYS A 193 6.01 1.39 15.73
CA LYS A 193 6.08 0.98 17.14
C LYS A 193 6.55 2.11 18.06
N ASP A 194 7.50 2.93 17.61
CA ASP A 194 7.94 4.13 18.35
C ASP A 194 6.82 5.19 18.51
N TRP A 195 5.81 5.15 17.62
CA TRP A 195 4.57 5.96 17.70
C TRP A 195 3.48 5.33 18.56
N GLY A 196 3.67 4.09 19.04
CA GLY A 196 2.69 3.35 19.86
C GLY A 196 1.75 2.46 19.05
N VAL A 197 2.03 2.20 17.77
CA VAL A 197 1.26 1.26 16.94
C VAL A 197 1.64 -0.18 17.30
N LEU A 198 0.64 -1.04 17.50
CA LEU A 198 0.84 -2.46 17.78
C LEU A 198 1.12 -3.22 16.49
N LEU A 199 2.31 -3.81 16.38
CA LEU A 199 2.72 -4.68 15.28
C LEU A 199 3.59 -5.83 15.81
N PRO A 200 3.46 -7.05 15.26
CA PRO A 200 4.35 -8.17 15.59
C PRO A 200 5.82 -7.84 15.29
N GLU A 201 6.75 -8.39 16.08
CA GLU A 201 8.18 -8.27 15.78
C GLU A 201 8.57 -8.94 14.47
N ARG A 202 7.89 -10.05 14.13
CA ARG A 202 8.22 -10.86 12.95
C ARG A 202 7.52 -10.31 11.73
N ASN A 203 8.30 -9.74 10.82
CA ASN A 203 7.85 -9.29 9.52
C ASN A 203 8.83 -9.73 8.43
N GLU A 204 8.33 -10.03 7.23
CA GLU A 204 9.17 -10.33 6.07
C GLU A 204 8.53 -9.86 4.75
N ILE A 205 9.40 -9.56 3.78
CA ILE A 205 9.02 -9.38 2.38
C ILE A 205 9.19 -10.72 1.66
N VAL A 206 8.14 -11.14 0.95
CA VAL A 206 8.16 -12.32 0.09
C VAL A 206 8.03 -11.89 -1.36
N PHE A 207 9.08 -12.10 -2.13
CA PHE A 207 9.06 -11.78 -3.54
C PHE A 207 8.48 -12.93 -4.37
N CYS A 208 7.68 -12.60 -5.39
CA CYS A 208 7.16 -13.57 -6.35
C CYS A 208 7.29 -13.09 -7.80
N ASP A 209 7.08 -13.99 -8.75
CA ASP A 209 7.26 -13.70 -10.18
C ASP A 209 5.99 -13.10 -10.84
N ASP A 210 4.93 -12.84 -10.08
CA ASP A 210 3.71 -12.20 -10.58
C ASP A 210 3.67 -10.72 -10.17
N VAL A 211 3.82 -9.82 -11.13
CA VAL A 211 3.82 -8.34 -10.90
C VAL A 211 2.46 -7.76 -10.53
N ASN A 212 1.41 -8.57 -10.46
CA ASN A 212 0.11 -8.14 -9.94
C ASN A 212 -0.12 -8.62 -8.51
N CYS A 213 0.79 -9.42 -7.97
CA CYS A 213 0.65 -9.99 -6.63
C CYS A 213 1.23 -9.01 -5.61
N HIS A 214 0.35 -8.31 -4.92
CA HIS A 214 0.67 -7.45 -3.79
C HIS A 214 -0.38 -7.71 -2.72
N MET A 215 0.07 -8.18 -1.55
CA MET A 215 -0.84 -8.46 -0.45
C MET A 215 -0.10 -8.51 0.88
N CYS A 216 -0.81 -8.14 1.93
CA CYS A 216 -0.45 -8.45 3.30
C CYS A 216 -1.06 -9.80 3.73
N GLN A 217 -0.26 -10.64 4.37
CA GLN A 217 -0.70 -11.86 5.04
C GLN A 217 -0.28 -11.79 6.50
N VAL A 218 -1.22 -12.06 7.40
CA VAL A 218 -0.92 -12.17 8.82
C VAL A 218 -1.12 -13.62 9.26
N GLU A 219 -0.07 -14.26 9.71
CA GLU A 219 -0.11 -15.67 10.10
C GLU A 219 0.04 -15.84 11.61
N ASN A 220 -0.88 -16.60 12.21
CA ASN A 220 -0.77 -17.06 13.58
C ASN A 220 0.20 -18.26 13.64
N LEU A 221 1.27 -18.12 14.41
CA LEU A 221 2.37 -19.07 14.53
C LEU A 221 2.03 -20.30 15.38
N HIS A 222 0.96 -20.25 16.18
CA HIS A 222 0.51 -21.38 16.98
C HIS A 222 -0.29 -22.38 16.16
N ASP A 223 -1.20 -21.91 15.30
CA ASP A 223 -2.12 -22.78 14.54
C ASP A 223 -1.92 -22.72 13.01
N GLY A 224 -1.05 -21.84 12.52
CA GLY A 224 -0.73 -21.68 11.10
C GLY A 224 -1.82 -20.96 10.29
N ARG A 225 -2.83 -20.37 10.95
CA ARG A 225 -3.92 -19.68 10.25
C ARG A 225 -3.42 -18.38 9.64
N VAL A 226 -3.76 -18.14 8.38
CA VAL A 226 -3.47 -16.92 7.65
C VAL A 226 -4.74 -16.07 7.54
N PHE A 227 -4.60 -14.79 7.82
CA PHE A 227 -5.62 -13.74 7.70
C PHE A 227 -5.22 -12.75 6.60
#